data_AF-A0A8B7XQZ8-F1
#
_entry.id   AF-A0A8B7XQZ8-F1
#
_cell.length_a   1.000
_cell.length_b   1.000
_cell.length_c   1.000
_cell.angle_alpha   90.00
_cell.angle_beta   90.00
_cell.angle_gamma   90.00
#
_symmetry.space_group_name_H-M   'P 1'
#
loop_
_entity.id
_entity.type
_entity.pdbx_description
1 polymer ?
#
loop_
_entity_poly.entity_id
_entity_poly.type
_entity_poly.pdbx_seq_one_letter_code
_entity_poly.pdbx_strand_id
1 'polypeptide(L)'
;MWGAEALWRFSKYLIAAEIAAFGGAYYVWHKMNISQDYRKHMHENHPYVLELFYRTAEMAQIKDARPNDYRAWGILGNADIDTNTKSS
;
A
#
# COMPACT_ATOMS: atom_id res chain seq x y z
N MET A 1 15.51 19.21 35.98
CA MET A 1 14.22 18.48 35.95
C MET A 1 13.40 19.04 34.80
N TRP A 2 13.13 18.26 33.76
CA TRP A 2 12.20 18.71 32.70
C TRP A 2 10.81 18.87 33.33
N GLY A 3 10.21 20.06 33.18
CA GLY A 3 8.87 20.35 33.69
C GLY A 3 7.80 19.60 32.91
N ALA A 4 6.72 19.20 33.59
CA ALA A 4 5.60 18.45 33.01
C ALA A 4 5.02 19.11 31.73
N GLU A 5 5.11 20.44 31.62
CA GLU A 5 4.69 21.22 30.45
C GLU A 5 5.48 20.90 29.18
N ALA A 6 6.78 20.65 29.29
CA ALA A 6 7.61 20.27 28.15
C ALA A 6 7.21 18.88 27.65
N LEU A 7 7.04 17.93 28.56
CA LEU A 7 6.63 16.57 28.24
C LEU A 7 5.24 16.54 27.58
N TRP A 8 4.28 17.31 28.11
CA TRP A 8 2.93 17.44 27.57
C TRP A 8 2.92 17.99 26.13
N ARG A 9 3.78 18.97 25.83
CA ARG A 9 3.93 19.50 24.47
C ARG A 9 4.51 18.44 23.53
N PHE A 10 5.55 17.72 23.95
CA PHE A 10 6.13 16.62 23.15
C PHE A 10 5.10 15.52 22.87
N SER A 11 4.31 15.11 23.86
CA SER A 11 3.24 14.11 23.68
C SER A 11 2.21 14.56 22.64
N LYS A 12 1.80 15.84 22.65
CA LYS A 12 0.88 16.37 21.62
C LYS A 12 1.45 16.30 20.21
N TYR A 13 2.73 16.62 20.04
CA TYR A 13 3.39 16.50 18.73
C TYR A 13 3.50 15.04 18.28
N LEU A 14 3.81 14.13 19.19
CA LEU A 14 3.83 12.69 18.89
C LEU A 14 2.45 12.19 18.45
N ILE A 15 1.40 12.53 19.18
CA ILE A 15 0.02 12.15 18.83
C ILE A 15 -0.37 12.73 17.47
N ALA A 16 -0.06 14.00 17.20
CA ALA A 16 -0.33 14.62 15.91
C ALA A 16 0.45 13.94 14.77
N ALA A 17 1.71 13.57 15.02
CA ALA A 17 2.53 12.85 14.05
C ALA A 17 1.98 11.44 13.77
N GLU A 18 1.54 10.71 14.79
CA GLU A 18 0.89 9.41 14.61
C GLU A 18 -0.40 9.53 13.80
N ILE A 19 -1.27 10.47 14.14
CA ILE A 19 -2.52 10.71 13.38
C ILE A 19 -2.21 11.05 11.92
N ALA A 20 -1.21 11.89 11.66
CA ALA A 20 -0.79 12.23 10.31
C ALA A 20 -0.23 11.01 9.55
N ALA A 21 0.57 10.17 10.21
CA ALA A 21 1.13 8.96 9.63
C ALA A 21 0.03 7.94 9.29
N PHE A 22 -0.85 7.64 10.24
CA PHE A 22 -1.99 6.74 10.04
C PHE A 22 -2.97 7.28 8.99
N GLY A 23 -3.28 8.57 9.03
CA GLY A 23 -4.15 9.23 8.05
C GLY A 23 -3.56 9.22 6.64
N GLY A 24 -2.26 9.51 6.51
CA GLY A 24 -1.55 9.44 5.24
C GLY A 24 -1.49 8.01 4.68
N ALA A 25 -1.17 7.02 5.53
CA ALA A 25 -1.16 5.61 5.15
C ALA A 25 -2.56 5.14 4.70
N TYR A 26 -3.62 5.50 5.43
CA TYR A 26 -5.00 5.19 5.06
C TYR A 26 -5.38 5.86 3.74
N TYR A 27 -5.02 7.12 3.54
CA TYR A 27 -5.29 7.83 2.30
C TYR A 27 -4.65 7.13 1.10
N VAL A 28 -3.37 6.76 1.22
CA VAL A 28 -2.63 6.01 0.21
C VAL A 28 -3.30 4.65 -0.05
N TRP A 29 -3.64 3.90 0.99
CA TRP A 29 -4.34 2.63 0.90
C TRP A 29 -5.71 2.74 0.19
N HIS A 30 -6.48 3.75 0.56
CA HIS A 30 -7.79 4.02 -0.03
C HIS A 30 -7.67 4.38 -1.52
N LYS A 31 -6.71 5.24 -1.87
CA LYS A 31 -6.41 5.59 -3.27
C LYS A 31 -5.96 4.38 -4.08
N MET A 32 -5.10 3.53 -3.52
CA MET A 32 -4.66 2.29 -4.16
C MET A 32 -5.82 1.33 -4.41
N ASN A 33 -6.84 1.26 -3.54
CA ASN A 33 -8.00 0.41 -3.80
C ASN A 33 -8.94 0.96 -4.89
N ILE A 34 -9.09 2.29 -4.97
CA ILE A 34 -10.03 2.92 -5.92
C ILE A 34 -9.47 3.02 -7.34
N SER A 35 -8.18 3.33 -7.49
CA SER A 35 -7.60 3.66 -8.80
C SER A 35 -6.43 2.75 -9.14
N GLN A 36 -6.57 2.05 -10.26
CA GLN A 36 -5.51 1.23 -10.83
C GLN A 36 -4.35 2.06 -11.41
N ASP A 37 -4.64 3.26 -11.92
CA ASP A 37 -3.59 4.19 -12.40
C ASP A 37 -2.72 4.70 -11.24
N TYR A 38 -3.33 4.93 -10.07
CA TYR A 38 -2.57 5.28 -8.87
C TYR A 38 -1.66 4.14 -8.42
N ARG A 39 -2.12 2.88 -8.51
CA ARG A 39 -1.26 1.71 -8.27
C ARG A 39 -0.08 1.66 -9.25
N LYS A 40 -0.29 2.02 -10.52
CA LYS A 40 0.79 2.10 -11.52
C LYS A 40 1.81 3.18 -11.17
N HIS A 41 1.35 4.37 -10.80
CA HIS A 41 2.24 5.45 -10.37
C HIS A 41 3.07 5.06 -9.13
N MET A 42 2.43 4.37 -8.18
CA MET A 42 3.14 3.83 -7.01
C MET A 42 4.13 2.74 -7.36
N HIS A 43 3.83 1.89 -8.35
CA HIS A 43 4.78 0.90 -8.87
C HIS A 43 6.07 1.58 -9.39
N GLU A 44 5.93 2.70 -10.09
CA GLU A 44 7.06 3.42 -10.69
C GLU A 44 7.87 4.25 -9.67
N ASN A 45 7.21 4.89 -8.69
CA ASN A 45 7.86 5.82 -7.77
C ASN A 45 8.20 5.20 -6.40
N HIS A 46 7.35 4.30 -5.91
CA HIS A 46 7.44 3.72 -4.57
C HIS A 46 7.13 2.22 -4.57
N PRO A 47 7.92 1.39 -5.27
CA PRO A 47 7.64 -0.03 -5.46
C PRO A 47 7.50 -0.80 -4.13
N TYR A 48 8.25 -0.41 -3.10
CA TYR A 48 8.18 -1.02 -1.77
C TYR A 48 6.79 -0.92 -1.11
N VAL A 49 6.12 0.23 -1.26
CA VAL A 49 4.79 0.45 -0.66
C VAL A 49 3.75 -0.42 -1.35
N LEU A 50 3.84 -0.53 -2.69
CA LEU A 50 2.96 -1.37 -3.48
C LEU A 50 3.19 -2.86 -3.20
N GLU A 51 4.45 -3.28 -3.02
CA GLU A 51 4.78 -4.65 -2.65
C GLU A 51 4.18 -5.03 -1.29
N LEU A 52 4.26 -4.13 -0.30
CA LEU A 52 3.63 -4.34 0.99
C LEU A 52 2.11 -4.49 0.84
N PHE A 53 1.47 -3.64 0.02
CA PHE A 53 0.05 -3.75 -0.31
C PHE A 53 -0.29 -5.14 -0.88
N TYR A 54 0.44 -5.62 -1.88
CA TYR A 54 0.22 -6.96 -2.42
C TYR A 54 0.46 -8.07 -1.41
N ARG A 55 1.51 -7.96 -0.58
CA ARG A 55 1.80 -8.95 0.46
C ARG A 55 0.69 -9.01 1.51
N THR A 56 0.11 -7.87 1.89
CA THR A 56 -1.05 -7.82 2.78
C THR A 56 -2.30 -8.40 2.13
N ALA A 57 -2.53 -8.17 0.83
CA ALA A 57 -3.62 -8.77 0.09
C ALA A 57 -3.48 -10.29 -0.03
N GLU A 58 -2.27 -10.79 -0.31
CA GLU A 58 -1.94 -12.22 -0.35
C GLU A 58 -2.13 -12.89 1.02
N MET A 59 -1.77 -12.19 2.11
CA MET A 59 -2.02 -12.64 3.48
C MET A 59 -3.52 -12.74 3.79
N ALA A 60 -4.33 -11.88 3.17
CA ALA A 60 -5.79 -11.96 3.18
C ALA A 60 -6.36 -12.95 2.14
N GLN A 61 -5.51 -13.79 1.53
CA GLN A 61 -5.84 -14.76 0.47
C GLN A 61 -6.33 -14.15 -0.86
N ILE A 62 -6.18 -12.85 -1.06
CA ILE A 62 -6.52 -12.17 -2.32
C ILE A 62 -5.27 -12.13 -3.21
N LYS A 63 -5.04 -13.21 -3.97
CA LYS A 63 -3.87 -13.36 -4.84
C LYS A 63 -4.02 -12.70 -6.22
N ASP A 64 -5.25 -12.35 -6.61
CA ASP A 64 -5.55 -11.88 -7.97
C ASP A 64 -5.19 -10.40 -8.21
N ALA A 65 -4.97 -9.61 -7.16
CA ALA A 65 -4.74 -8.17 -7.27
C ALA A 65 -3.49 -7.83 -8.11
N ARG A 66 -2.38 -8.51 -7.84
CA ARG A 66 -1.10 -8.30 -8.56
C ARG A 66 -1.16 -8.70 -10.04
N PRO A 67 -1.57 -9.94 -10.41
CA PRO A 67 -1.65 -10.32 -11.82
C PRO A 67 -2.72 -9.52 -12.58
N ASN A 68 -3.83 -9.13 -11.94
CA ASN A 68 -4.83 -8.28 -12.58
C ASN A 68 -4.30 -6.88 -12.91
N ASP A 69 -3.51 -6.30 -12.00
CA ASP A 69 -2.85 -5.02 -12.23
C ASP A 69 -1.83 -5.10 -13.37
N TYR A 70 -0.96 -6.11 -13.33
CA TYR A 70 0.08 -6.28 -14.34
C TYR A 70 -0.50 -6.60 -15.72
N ARG A 71 -1.64 -7.30 -15.77
CA ARG A 71 -2.40 -7.51 -17.01
C ARG A 71 -2.90 -6.19 -17.60
N ALA A 72 -3.55 -5.33 -16.82
CA ALA A 72 -4.08 -4.09 -17.37
C ALA A 72 -2.99 -3.04 -17.67
N TRP A 73 -1.80 -3.17 -17.09
CA TRP A 73 -0.63 -2.39 -17.46
C TRP A 73 0.16 -2.96 -18.65
N GLY A 74 -0.23 -4.14 -19.17
CA GLY A 74 0.44 -4.81 -20.28
C GLY A 74 1.83 -5.37 -19.94
N ILE A 75 2.10 -5.61 -18.64
CA ILE A 75 3.38 -6.14 -18.15
C ILE A 75 3.41 -7.68 -18.24
N LEU A 76 2.28 -8.35 -18.02
CA LEU A 76 2.15 -9.80 -18.22
C LEU A 76 1.68 -10.11 -19.64
N GLY A 77 2.38 -10.99 -20.34
CA GLY A 77 1.95 -11.52 -21.63
C GLY A 77 0.88 -12.59 -21.47
N ASN A 78 0.12 -12.88 -22.54
CA ASN A 78 -0.97 -13.86 -22.51
C ASN A 78 -0.54 -15.28 -22.04
N ALA A 79 0.75 -15.61 -22.12
CA ALA A 79 1.35 -16.88 -21.68
C ALA A 79 1.73 -16.94 -20.18
N ASP A 80 1.67 -15.82 -19.46
CA ASP A 80 1.88 -15.80 -18.00
C ASP A 80 0.55 -15.89 -17.22
N ILE A 81 -0.58 -15.78 -17.95
CA ILE A 81 -1.95 -15.78 -17.42
C ILE A 81 -2.46 -17.20 -17.18
N ASP A 82 -2.13 -18.13 -18.07
CA ASP A 82 -2.59 -19.52 -18.03
C ASP A 82 -1.82 -20.38 -17.02
N THR A 83 -0.62 -19.97 -16.61
CA THR A 83 0.18 -20.64 -15.57
C THR A 83 -0.27 -20.25 -14.16
N ASN A 84 -0.56 -18.98 -13.89
CA ASN A 84 -1.03 -18.50 -12.58
C ASN A 84 -2.47 -18.92 -12.25
N THR A 85 -3.34 -19.06 -13.27
CA THR A 85 -4.73 -19.49 -13.06
C THR A 85 -4.88 -20.99 -12.80
N LYS A 86 -3.91 -21.82 -13.24
CA LYS A 86 -3.91 -23.27 -13.00
C LYS A 86 -3.27 -23.69 -11.67
N SER A 87 -2.55 -22.78 -11.00
CA SER A 87 -1.86 -23.06 -9.74
C SER A 87 -2.64 -22.65 -8.48
N SER A 88 -3.90 -22.22 -8.62
CA SER A 88 -4.77 -21.79 -7.52
C SER A 88 -5.89 -22.79 -7.27
#